data_AF-A0A1H8XUA8-F1
#
_entry.id   AF-A0A1H8XUA8-F1
#
_cell.length_a   1.000
_cell.length_b   1.000
_cell.length_c   1.000
_cell.angle_alpha   90.00
_cell.angle_beta   90.00
_cell.angle_gamma   90.00
#
_symmetry.space_group_name_H-M   'P 1'
#
loop_
_entity.id
_entity.type
_entity.pdbx_description
1 polymer ?
#
loop_
_entity_poly.entity_id
_entity_poly.type
_entity_poly.pdbx_seq_one_letter_code
_entity_poly.pdbx_strand_id
1 'polypeptide(L)' 'MDLNLNTKRLEFRRDGLKIDHIINVSTADAALRLAAIMKGDMPAMTVDAIGSLKAINTGFHYMGA' A
#
# COMPACT_ATOMS: atom_id res chain seq x y z
N MET A 1 -3.28 6.85 0.15
CA MET A 1 -3.05 5.69 -0.74
C MET A 1 -3.50 4.42 -0.04
N ASP A 2 -3.73 3.33 -0.77
CA ASP A 2 -4.07 2.02 -0.21
C ASP A 2 -3.18 0.92 -0.82
N LEU A 3 -2.68 0.04 0.05
CA LEU A 3 -1.87 -1.12 -0.30
C LEU A 3 -2.64 -2.39 0.06
N ASN A 4 -2.92 -3.25 -0.93
CA ASN A 4 -3.67 -4.47 -0.68
C ASN A 4 -3.29 -5.60 -1.64
N LEU A 5 -3.56 -6.85 -1.27
CA LEU A 5 -3.33 -8.02 -2.13
C LEU A 5 -4.52 -8.26 -3.08
N ASN A 6 -5.70 -7.75 -2.73
CA ASN A 6 -6.94 -8.00 -3.47
C ASN A 6 -7.20 -6.88 -4.49
N THR A 7 -6.96 -7.17 -5.78
CA THR A 7 -7.16 -6.23 -6.88
C THR A 7 -8.58 -5.68 -6.95
N LYS A 8 -9.62 -6.51 -6.77
CA LYS A 8 -11.02 -6.05 -6.81
C LYS A 8 -11.32 -5.02 -5.72
N ARG A 9 -10.78 -5.21 -4.51
CA ARG A 9 -10.92 -4.22 -3.42
C ARG A 9 -10.16 -2.93 -3.73
N LEU A 10 -9.03 -3.00 -4.43
CA LEU A 10 -8.30 -1.81 -4.86
C LEU A 10 -9.07 -1.04 -5.94
N GLU A 11 -9.63 -1.73 -6.93
CA GLU A 11 -10.48 -1.14 -7.96
C GLU A 11 -11.71 -0.46 -7.36
N PHE A 12 -12.41 -1.11 -6.44
CA PHE A 12 -13.53 -0.49 -5.71
C PHE A 12 -13.11 0.77 -4.97
N ARG A 13 -11.91 0.79 -4.37
CA ARG A 13 -11.40 1.97 -3.65
C ARG A 13 -11.00 3.10 -4.60
N ARG A 14 -10.45 2.78 -5.76
CA ARG A 14 -10.15 3.78 -6.80
C ARG A 14 -11.43 4.35 -7.39
N ASP A 15 -12.37 3.50 -7.78
CA ASP A 15 -13.51 3.90 -8.59
C ASP A 15 -14.68 4.39 -7.70
N GLY A 16 -14.88 3.76 -6.55
CA GLY A 16 -15.96 4.07 -5.60
C GLY A 16 -15.56 5.10 -4.53
N LEU A 17 -14.40 4.95 -3.91
CA LEU A 17 -13.93 5.86 -2.84
C LEU A 17 -12.97 6.95 -3.33
N LYS A 18 -12.60 6.93 -4.62
CA LYS A 18 -11.69 7.90 -5.24
C LYS A 18 -10.35 8.02 -4.49
N ILE A 19 -9.80 6.91 -4.02
CA ILE A 19 -8.44 6.90 -3.47
C ILE A 19 -7.43 7.12 -4.61
N ASP A 20 -6.67 8.21 -4.54
CA ASP A 20 -5.76 8.67 -5.60
C ASP A 20 -4.68 7.66 -6.00
N HIS A 21 -4.19 6.89 -5.02
CA HIS A 21 -3.08 5.96 -5.21
C HIS A 21 -3.42 4.60 -4.61
N ILE A 22 -3.38 3.57 -5.45
CA ILE A 22 -3.58 2.17 -5.08
C ILE A 22 -2.40 1.32 -5.55
N ILE A 23 -1.91 0.43 -4.69
CA ILE A 23 -0.80 -0.48 -5.00
C ILE A 23 -1.22 -1.90 -4.65
N ASN A 24 -1.02 -2.83 -5.60
CA ASN A 24 -1.12 -4.24 -5.28
C ASN A 24 0.21 -4.74 -4.72
N VAL A 25 0.21 -5.19 -3.46
CA VAL A 25 1.43 -5.64 -2.77
C VAL A 25 1.87 -7.06 -3.13
N SER A 26 1.12 -7.77 -3.99
CA SER A 26 1.59 -9.05 -4.55
C SER A 26 2.61 -8.87 -5.68
N THR A 27 2.77 -7.65 -6.21
CA THR A 27 3.71 -7.37 -7.29
C THR A 27 5.11 -7.09 -6.76
N ALA A 28 6.14 -7.54 -7.48
CA ALA A 28 7.53 -7.41 -7.07
C ALA A 28 8.01 -5.95 -6.98
N ASP A 29 7.28 -5.01 -7.59
CA ASP A 29 7.61 -3.59 -7.69
C ASP A 29 6.86 -2.71 -6.67
N ALA A 30 6.09 -3.28 -5.74
CA ALA A 30 5.26 -2.51 -4.81
C ALA A 30 6.04 -1.44 -4.02
N ALA A 31 7.24 -1.77 -3.53
CA ALA A 31 8.10 -0.81 -2.82
C ALA A 31 8.64 0.30 -3.75
N LEU A 32 9.02 -0.04 -4.99
CA LEU A 32 9.49 0.93 -5.97
C LEU A 32 8.38 1.90 -6.37
N ARG A 33 7.16 1.38 -6.59
CA ARG A 33 5.98 2.20 -6.89
C ARG A 33 5.63 3.13 -5.74
N LEU A 34 5.71 2.62 -4.51
CA LEU A 34 5.50 3.41 -3.30
C LEU A 34 6.49 4.58 -3.23
N ALA A 35 7.78 4.29 -3.35
CA ALA A 35 8.82 5.31 -3.35
C ALA A 35 8.64 6.31 -4.51
N ALA A 36 8.27 5.85 -5.71
CA ALA A 36 8.03 6.74 -6.85
C ALA A 36 6.88 7.73 -6.61
N ILE A 37 5.78 7.26 -6.00
CA ILE A 37 4.65 8.12 -5.61
C ILE A 37 5.08 9.15 -4.56
N MET A 38 5.95 8.74 -3.63
CA MET A 38 6.46 9.56 -2.54
C MET A 38 7.77 10.31 -2.86
N LYS A 39 8.17 10.36 -4.15
CA LYS A 39 9.37 11.07 -4.63
C LYS A 39 10.68 10.62 -3.96
N GLY A 40 10.82 9.31 -3.74
CA GLY A 40 11.99 8.68 -3.13
C GLY A 40 11.93 8.56 -1.62
N ASP A 41 10.92 9.16 -0.97
CA ASP A 41 10.69 9.03 0.47
C ASP A 41 9.78 7.83 0.78
N MET A 42 9.66 7.51 2.08
CA MET A 42 8.82 6.42 2.58
C MET A 42 7.73 6.95 3.52
N PRO A 43 6.61 6.22 3.68
CA PRO A 43 5.55 6.58 4.62
C PRO A 43 6.05 6.82 6.05
N ALA A 44 5.75 8.00 6.60
CA ALA A 44 5.98 8.29 8.03
C ALA A 44 5.08 7.45 8.95
N MET A 45 3.96 6.95 8.43
CA MET A 45 3.02 6.09 9.15
C MET A 45 2.37 5.10 8.18
N THR A 46 2.21 3.87 8.64
CA THR A 46 1.37 2.84 8.01
C THR A 46 0.27 2.41 8.97
N VAL A 47 -0.94 2.19 8.47
CA VAL A 47 -2.07 1.67 9.26
C VAL A 47 -2.48 0.31 8.70
N ASP A 48 -2.39 -0.75 9.50
CA ASP A 48 -2.96 -2.03 9.12
C ASP A 48 -4.47 -2.04 9.38
N ALA A 49 -5.23 -2.24 8.30
CA ALA A 49 -6.67 -2.49 8.34
C ALA A 49 -7.03 -3.84 7.71
N ILE A 50 -6.04 -4.68 7.40
CA ILE A 50 -6.24 -6.04 6.87
C ILE A 50 -6.39 -7.03 8.03
N GLY A 51 -5.65 -6.84 9.13
CA GLY A 51 -5.77 -7.63 10.36
C GLY A 51 -5.15 -9.02 10.25
N SER A 52 -4.14 -9.21 9.40
CA SER A 52 -3.41 -10.48 9.26
C SER A 52 -1.96 -10.32 9.70
N LEU A 53 -1.37 -11.34 10.33
CA LEU A 53 0.03 -11.33 10.76
C LEU A 53 0.99 -10.97 9.61
N LYS A 54 0.72 -11.51 8.41
CA LYS A 54 1.50 -11.18 7.21
C LYS A 54 1.41 -9.69 6.85
N ALA A 55 0.21 -9.10 6.91
CA ALA A 55 0.01 -7.68 6.62
C ALA A 55 0.72 -6.79 7.65
N ILE A 56 0.62 -7.13 8.93
CA ILE A 56 1.30 -6.42 10.02
C ILE A 56 2.82 -6.42 9.79
N ASN A 57 3.41 -7.60 9.57
CA ASN A 57 4.86 -7.71 9.35
C ASN A 57 5.32 -6.98 8.08
N THR A 58 4.53 -7.05 7.01
CA THR A 58 4.85 -6.36 5.75
C THR A 58 4.70 -4.85 5.88
N GLY A 59 3.75 -4.36 6.68
CA GLY A 59 3.52 -2.93 6.90
C GLY A 59 4.75 -2.20 7.43
N PHE A 60 5.49 -2.83 8.36
CA PHE A 60 6.73 -2.27 8.90
C PHE A 60 7.81 -2.03 7.84
N HIS A 61 7.86 -2.84 6.77
CA HIS A 61 8.83 -2.64 5.69
C HIS A 61 8.57 -1.37 4.88
N TYR A 62 7.35 -0.84 4.96
CA TYR A 62 6.95 0.37 4.27
C TYR A 62 7.01 1.61 5.16
N MET A 63 7.49 1.50 6.39
CA MET A 63 7.72 2.67 7.23
C MET A 63 9.08 3.29 6.88
N GLY A 64 9.13 4.62 6.79
CA GLY A 64 10.39 5.36 6.78
C GLY A 64 11.11 5.26 8.12
N ALA A 65 12.43 5.49 8.10
CA ALA A 65 13.25 5.62 9.30
C ALA A 65 13.04 6.98 9.99
#